data_AF-A0A1S8CUR6-F1
#
_entry.id   AF-A0A1S8CUR6-F1
#
_cell.length_a   1.000
_cell.length_b   1.000
_cell.length_c   1.000
_cell.angle_alpha   90.00
_cell.angle_beta   90.00
_cell.angle_gamma   90.00
#
_symmetry.space_group_name_H-M   'P 1'
#
loop_
_entity.id
_entity.type
_entity.pdbx_description
1 polymer ?
#
loop_
_entity_poly.entity_id
_entity_poly.type
_entity_poly.pdbx_seq_one_letter_code
_entity_poly.pdbx_strand_id
1 'polypeptide(L)'
;MNPFDDIPKINHWLDLENREKFSACIDLKQIKEPQPLKKVIAAYELSPKVYCGIASCHTAHHKGFLVELFDGSETIVGHCCGKKYFGRDFTVEKNRLTKLATDKQNYEIITRFIKNLSVHKNEFNNVFNENELNCGFKKLMLAVIDFNTVRTNISSQTFSNIGYDGEVFQLVRKSDKDIEIERVAGQGQLIETHQKHIIAKINHFNLLFQIDKFYQLKDYFSNLFIFFERHGRGFTSNQLKQYGKLVKDFDNKLYEMKILAKQGSNLLSKTNLEK
;
A
#
# COMPACT_ATOMS: atom_id res chain seq x y z
N MET A 1 -13.59 18.77 18.29
CA MET A 1 -12.26 19.06 18.86
C MET A 1 -11.40 17.83 18.62
N ASN A 2 -10.26 17.97 17.96
CA ASN A 2 -9.39 16.83 17.68
C ASN A 2 -8.59 16.53 18.96
N PRO A 3 -8.64 15.32 19.52
CA PRO A 3 -7.98 15.00 20.79
C PRO A 3 -6.45 15.10 20.72
N PHE A 4 -5.88 15.39 19.55
CA PHE A 4 -4.45 15.51 19.28
C PHE A 4 -3.99 16.94 18.93
N ASP A 5 -4.83 17.96 19.15
CA ASP A 5 -4.48 19.35 18.80
C ASP A 5 -3.27 19.89 19.60
N ASP A 6 -2.92 19.29 20.73
CA ASP A 6 -1.87 19.78 21.65
C ASP A 6 -0.43 19.33 21.33
N ILE A 7 -0.18 18.59 20.25
CA ILE A 7 1.18 18.11 19.91
C ILE A 7 1.75 18.91 18.75
N PRO A 8 2.71 19.82 19.02
CA PRO A 8 3.36 20.59 17.97
C PRO A 8 4.28 19.70 17.13
N LYS A 9 4.24 19.91 15.81
CA LYS A 9 5.17 19.29 14.86
C LYS A 9 6.31 20.28 14.59
N ILE A 10 7.55 19.82 14.76
CA ILE A 10 8.76 20.63 14.51
C ILE A 10 9.45 20.04 13.27
N ASN A 11 9.25 20.67 12.12
CA ASN A 11 9.88 20.28 10.85
C ASN A 11 11.01 21.23 10.46
N HIS A 12 10.89 22.49 10.86
CA HIS A 12 11.82 23.56 10.52
C HIS A 12 12.20 24.38 11.75
N TRP A 13 13.36 25.02 11.70
CA TRP A 13 13.81 25.93 12.76
C TRP A 13 12.80 27.04 13.06
N LEU A 14 12.15 27.55 12.02
CA LEU A 14 11.11 28.59 12.13
C LEU A 14 9.92 28.15 13.00
N ASP A 15 9.63 26.84 13.10
CA ASP A 15 8.58 26.31 13.98
C ASP A 15 8.91 26.52 15.47
N LEU A 16 10.19 26.70 15.80
CA LEU A 16 10.67 27.01 17.15
C LEU A 16 10.69 28.52 17.39
N GLU A 17 11.22 29.30 16.46
CA GLU A 17 11.32 30.76 16.58
C GLU A 17 9.95 31.44 16.71
N ASN A 18 8.94 30.89 16.05
CA ASN A 18 7.57 31.41 16.13
C ASN A 18 6.88 31.14 17.48
N ARG A 19 7.52 30.42 18.41
CA ARG A 19 6.94 30.10 19.72
C ARG A 19 7.30 31.22 20.70
N GLU A 20 6.27 31.88 21.22
CA GLU A 20 6.40 33.02 22.14
C GLU A 20 7.32 32.75 23.36
N LYS A 21 7.33 31.50 23.85
CA LYS A 21 8.11 31.09 25.03
C LYS A 21 9.49 30.53 24.71
N PHE A 22 9.86 30.44 23.43
CA PHE A 22 11.10 29.80 23.03
C PHE A 22 12.31 30.70 23.22
N SER A 23 13.35 30.14 23.85
CA SER A 23 14.68 30.72 23.93
C SER A 23 15.71 29.78 23.30
N ALA A 24 16.46 30.31 22.33
CA ALA A 24 17.53 29.61 21.65
C ALA A 24 18.76 29.36 22.55
N CYS A 25 18.87 30.04 23.69
CA CYS A 25 19.98 29.88 24.64
C CYS A 25 19.51 30.17 26.07
N ILE A 26 19.69 29.19 26.96
CA ILE A 26 19.32 29.24 28.37
C ILE A 26 20.51 28.80 29.22
N ASP A 27 20.80 29.58 30.26
CA ASP A 27 21.70 29.17 31.33
C ASP A 27 20.91 28.49 32.45
N LEU A 28 21.02 27.16 32.52
CA LEU A 28 20.33 26.36 33.54
C LEU A 28 20.71 26.75 34.98
N LYS A 29 21.85 27.42 35.20
CA LYS A 29 22.24 27.90 36.53
C LYS A 29 21.37 29.06 37.04
N GLN A 30 20.70 29.78 36.14
CA GLN A 30 19.83 30.90 36.49
C GLN A 30 18.44 30.42 36.93
N ILE A 31 18.12 29.15 36.70
CA ILE A 31 16.85 28.55 37.08
C ILE A 31 16.93 28.13 38.53
N LYS A 32 16.05 28.69 39.36
CA LYS A 32 16.05 28.49 40.82
C LYS A 32 15.59 27.08 41.24
N GLU A 33 14.93 26.35 40.34
CA GLU A 33 14.40 25.02 40.61
C GLU A 33 15.50 23.95 40.60
N PRO A 34 15.54 23.06 41.60
CA PRO A 34 16.55 21.99 41.68
C PRO A 34 16.39 20.96 40.54
N GLN A 35 15.18 20.84 39.98
CA GLN A 35 14.94 20.15 38.72
C GLN A 35 14.32 21.12 37.73
N PRO A 36 15.10 21.74 36.83
CA PRO A 36 14.59 22.80 35.96
C PRO A 36 13.60 22.31 34.89
N LEU A 37 13.57 21.00 34.61
CA LEU A 37 12.72 20.41 33.58
C LEU A 37 11.28 20.21 34.05
N LYS A 38 10.33 20.88 33.41
CA LYS A 38 8.90 20.69 33.66
C LYS A 38 8.30 19.58 32.80
N LYS A 39 8.47 19.64 31.48
CA LYS A 39 8.03 18.57 30.56
C LYS A 39 8.80 18.57 29.24
N VAL A 40 8.77 17.43 28.55
CA VAL A 40 9.16 17.34 27.14
C VAL A 40 7.93 17.61 26.28
N ILE A 41 8.05 18.56 25.35
CA ILE A 41 6.94 19.00 24.49
C ILE A 41 6.90 18.18 23.21
N ALA A 42 8.03 18.03 22.53
CA ALA A 42 8.14 17.36 21.24
C ALA A 42 9.56 16.83 21.02
N ALA A 43 9.69 15.80 20.19
CA ALA A 43 10.97 15.41 19.62
C ALA A 43 11.17 16.12 18.28
N TYR A 44 12.42 16.45 17.95
CA TYR A 44 12.77 17.01 16.65
C TYR A 44 13.86 16.18 15.96
N GLU A 45 13.83 16.23 14.63
CA GLU A 45 14.90 15.79 13.76
C GLU A 45 15.03 16.82 12.63
N LEU A 46 16.11 17.61 12.65
CA LEU A 46 16.32 18.77 11.80
C LEU A 46 17.60 18.60 10.97
N SER A 47 17.54 19.10 9.74
CA SER A 47 18.66 19.24 8.82
C SER A 47 18.59 20.64 8.19
N PRO A 48 19.61 21.50 8.35
CA PRO A 48 20.91 21.27 8.99
C PRO A 48 20.83 21.09 10.53
N LYS A 49 21.97 20.75 11.16
CA LYS A 49 22.06 20.65 12.63
C LYS A 49 21.73 21.98 13.30
N VAL A 50 21.09 21.92 14.45
CA VAL A 50 20.76 23.09 15.28
C VAL A 50 21.54 23.06 16.59
N TYR A 51 21.94 24.22 17.10
CA TYR A 51 22.69 24.31 18.35
C TYR A 51 21.81 24.00 19.56
N CYS A 52 22.35 23.23 20.51
CA CYS A 52 21.70 23.00 21.79
C CYS A 52 21.45 24.33 22.50
N GLY A 53 20.22 24.52 22.99
CA GLY A 53 19.84 25.73 23.72
C GLY A 53 20.35 25.76 25.16
N ILE A 54 21.00 24.71 25.65
CA ILE A 54 21.72 24.78 26.93
C ILE A 54 23.06 25.50 26.70
N ALA A 55 23.24 26.67 27.32
CA ALA A 55 24.43 27.51 27.16
C ALA A 55 25.75 26.76 27.42
N SER A 56 25.76 25.86 28.42
CA SER A 56 26.94 25.04 28.77
C SER A 56 27.15 23.82 27.86
N CYS A 57 26.23 23.54 26.94
CA CYS A 57 26.39 22.49 25.93
C CYS A 57 26.72 23.10 24.57
N HIS A 58 25.84 23.98 24.09
CA HIS A 58 25.88 24.69 22.81
C HIS A 58 26.44 23.88 21.62
N THR A 59 26.21 22.57 21.62
CA THR A 59 26.72 21.65 20.59
C THR A 59 25.65 21.49 19.51
N ALA A 60 26.05 21.39 18.24
CA ALA A 60 25.12 21.19 17.14
C ALA A 60 24.57 19.75 17.11
N HIS A 61 23.24 19.59 17.05
CA HIS A 61 22.55 18.30 17.00
C HIS A 61 21.60 18.20 15.81
N HIS A 62 21.48 17.00 15.25
CA HIS A 62 20.42 16.68 14.28
C HIS A 62 19.10 16.36 14.96
N LYS A 63 19.15 15.78 16.15
CA LYS A 63 17.97 15.25 16.84
C LYS A 63 18.03 15.58 18.32
N GLY A 64 16.84 15.78 18.87
CA GLY A 64 16.69 16.16 20.26
C GLY A 64 15.24 16.40 20.62
N PHE A 65 15.06 17.27 21.61
CA PHE A 65 13.78 17.53 22.23
C PHE A 65 13.55 19.01 22.44
N LEU A 66 12.33 19.46 22.20
CA LEU A 66 11.82 20.72 22.73
C LEU A 66 11.30 20.45 24.15
N VAL A 67 11.79 21.21 25.12
CA VAL A 67 11.42 21.06 26.53
C VAL A 67 10.86 22.37 27.09
N GLU A 68 9.91 22.25 28.03
CA GLU A 68 9.46 23.36 28.87
C GLU A 68 10.18 23.27 30.22
N LEU A 69 10.65 24.40 30.71
CA LEU A 69 11.27 24.55 32.02
C LEU A 69 10.24 25.09 33.03
N PHE A 70 10.52 24.98 34.32
CA PHE A 70 9.58 25.40 35.36
C PHE A 70 9.32 26.90 35.42
N ASP A 71 10.26 27.71 34.94
CA ASP A 71 10.08 29.15 34.76
C ASP A 71 9.17 29.50 33.56
N GLY A 72 8.68 28.49 32.83
CA GLY A 72 7.81 28.63 31.68
C GLY A 72 8.54 28.84 30.35
N SER A 73 9.87 28.97 30.36
CA SER A 73 10.67 29.07 29.15
C SER A 73 10.72 27.73 28.40
N GLU A 74 10.86 27.78 27.09
CA GLU A 74 11.03 26.62 26.23
C GLU A 74 12.38 26.66 25.55
N THR A 75 13.05 25.51 25.40
CA THR A 75 14.31 25.44 24.66
C THR A 75 14.51 24.08 24.01
N ILE A 76 15.42 24.02 23.03
CA ILE A 76 15.81 22.76 22.42
C ILE A 76 17.04 22.17 23.09
N VAL A 77 17.04 20.86 23.26
CA VAL A 77 18.16 20.12 23.85
C VAL A 77 18.51 18.94 22.98
N GLY A 78 19.80 18.61 22.86
CA GLY A 78 20.25 17.44 22.11
C GLY A 78 19.73 16.14 22.72
N HIS A 79 19.63 15.08 21.90
CA HIS A 79 19.17 13.77 22.37
C HIS A 79 19.99 13.20 23.55
N CYS A 80 21.27 13.53 23.66
CA CYS A 80 22.17 13.11 24.73
C CYS A 80 22.19 14.07 25.94
N CYS A 81 21.56 15.23 25.83
CA CYS A 81 21.59 16.28 26.87
C CYS A 81 20.63 15.97 28.03
N GLY A 82 19.59 15.16 27.80
CA GLY A 82 18.60 14.78 28.81
C GLY A 82 19.22 14.25 30.11
N LYS A 83 20.00 13.17 29.99
CA LYS A 83 20.65 12.53 31.13
C LYS A 83 21.71 13.42 31.79
N LYS A 84 22.47 14.16 30.98
CA LYS A 84 23.58 15.01 31.46
C LYS A 84 23.10 16.22 32.26
N TYR A 85 22.05 16.89 31.80
CA TYR A 85 21.62 18.18 32.36
C TYR A 85 20.34 18.10 33.19
N PHE A 86 19.52 17.06 33.01
CA PHE A 86 18.25 16.89 33.72
C PHE A 86 18.17 15.57 34.49
N GLY A 87 19.22 14.75 34.48
CA GLY A 87 19.24 13.45 35.19
C GLY A 87 18.24 12.41 34.67
N ARG A 88 17.55 12.69 33.55
CA ARG A 88 16.45 11.87 33.04
C ARG A 88 16.69 11.42 31.60
N ASP A 89 16.38 10.16 31.33
CA ASP A 89 16.28 9.65 29.97
C ASP A 89 14.91 10.01 29.38
N PHE A 90 14.92 10.64 28.21
CA PHE A 90 13.71 11.07 27.51
C PHE A 90 13.13 9.99 26.59
N THR A 91 13.68 8.78 26.54
CA THR A 91 13.22 7.70 25.66
C THR A 91 11.76 7.32 25.86
N VAL A 92 11.28 7.24 27.11
CA VAL A 92 9.87 6.93 27.40
C VAL A 92 8.95 8.03 26.88
N GLU A 93 9.30 9.29 27.15
CA GLU A 93 8.51 10.45 26.73
C GLU A 93 8.54 10.62 25.22
N LYS A 94 9.69 10.36 24.59
CA LYS A 94 9.84 10.29 23.13
C LYS A 94 8.87 9.29 22.52
N ASN A 95 8.83 8.07 23.06
CA ASN A 95 7.94 7.02 22.54
C ASN A 95 6.48 7.41 22.68
N ARG A 96 6.11 8.02 23.83
CA ARG A 96 4.76 8.55 24.06
C ARG A 96 4.38 9.63 23.03
N LEU A 97 5.24 10.65 22.85
CA LEU A 97 5.02 11.74 21.91
C LEU A 97 4.98 11.27 20.46
N THR A 98 5.89 10.35 20.08
CA THR A 98 5.93 9.76 18.74
C THR A 98 4.65 8.98 18.44
N LYS A 99 4.17 8.20 19.41
CA LYS A 99 2.91 7.47 19.29
C LYS A 99 1.74 8.42 19.11
N LEU A 100 1.63 9.45 19.93
CA LEU A 100 0.53 10.43 19.83
C LEU A 100 0.58 11.22 18.51
N ALA A 101 1.78 11.59 18.03
CA ALA A 101 1.95 12.23 16.73
C ALA A 101 1.54 11.31 15.58
N THR A 102 1.85 10.01 15.68
CA THR A 102 1.41 8.98 14.71
C THR A 102 -0.10 8.81 14.73
N ASP A 103 -0.70 8.78 15.92
CA ASP A 103 -2.14 8.68 16.12
C ASP A 103 -2.86 9.89 15.53
N LYS A 104 -2.33 11.11 15.73
CA LYS A 104 -2.80 12.34 15.08
C LYS A 104 -2.80 12.23 13.57
N GLN A 105 -1.68 11.84 12.97
CA GLN A 105 -1.56 11.71 11.52
C GLN A 105 -2.53 10.67 10.96
N ASN A 106 -2.65 9.51 11.62
CA ASN A 106 -3.59 8.49 11.20
C ASN A 106 -5.03 9.00 11.33
N TYR A 107 -5.37 9.70 12.41
CA TYR A 107 -6.68 10.30 12.59
C TYR A 107 -7.02 11.30 11.47
N GLU A 108 -6.08 12.17 11.10
CA GLU A 108 -6.24 13.14 10.01
C GLU A 108 -6.45 12.45 8.66
N ILE A 109 -5.65 11.42 8.35
CA ILE A 109 -5.74 10.66 7.11
C ILE A 109 -7.08 9.91 7.03
N ILE A 110 -7.48 9.22 8.11
CA ILE A 110 -8.76 8.51 8.20
C ILE A 110 -9.92 9.50 8.05
N THR A 111 -9.87 10.62 8.76
CA THR A 111 -10.94 11.64 8.69
C THR A 111 -11.06 12.21 7.29
N ARG A 112 -9.94 12.47 6.61
CA ARG A 112 -9.93 12.92 5.21
C ARG A 112 -10.54 11.86 4.29
N PHE A 113 -10.17 10.59 4.46
CA PHE A 113 -10.71 9.49 3.69
C PHE A 113 -12.23 9.34 3.86
N ILE A 114 -12.72 9.39 5.11
CA ILE A 114 -14.17 9.34 5.40
C ILE A 114 -14.91 10.52 4.76
N LYS A 115 -14.34 11.73 4.81
CA LYS A 115 -14.94 12.91 4.14
C LYS A 115 -15.08 12.72 2.63
N ASN A 116 -14.14 12.00 2.02
CA ASN A 116 -14.10 11.73 0.58
C ASN A 116 -14.61 10.32 0.22
N LEU A 117 -15.35 9.66 1.12
CA LEU A 117 -15.72 8.25 0.95
C LEU A 117 -16.55 8.01 -0.33
N SER A 118 -17.44 8.94 -0.67
CA SER A 118 -18.22 8.87 -1.92
C SER A 118 -17.34 8.94 -3.16
N VAL A 119 -16.32 9.80 -3.16
CA VAL A 119 -15.35 9.92 -4.25
C VAL A 119 -14.58 8.62 -4.41
N HIS A 120 -14.02 8.08 -3.32
CA HIS A 120 -13.28 6.82 -3.34
C HIS A 120 -14.15 5.63 -3.77
N LYS A 121 -15.42 5.61 -3.37
CA LYS A 121 -16.39 4.63 -3.87
C LYS A 121 -16.62 4.76 -5.36
N ASN A 122 -16.79 5.97 -5.87
CA ASN A 122 -16.95 6.21 -7.29
C ASN A 122 -15.70 5.79 -8.06
N GLU A 123 -14.49 6.12 -7.59
CA GLU A 123 -13.24 5.66 -8.21
C GLU A 123 -13.15 4.13 -8.26
N PHE A 124 -13.46 3.44 -7.15
CA PHE A 124 -13.53 1.98 -7.14
C PHE A 124 -14.59 1.45 -8.12
N ASN A 125 -15.80 2.01 -8.07
CA ASN A 125 -16.90 1.63 -8.95
C ASN A 125 -16.56 1.89 -10.40
N ASN A 126 -15.77 2.91 -10.74
CA ASN A 126 -15.33 3.18 -12.09
C ASN A 126 -14.34 2.11 -12.55
N VAL A 127 -13.38 1.73 -11.72
CA VAL A 127 -12.49 0.60 -12.04
C VAL A 127 -13.27 -0.70 -12.19
N PHE A 128 -14.29 -0.89 -11.36
CA PHE A 128 -15.13 -2.08 -11.35
C PHE A 128 -16.21 -2.10 -12.47
N ASN A 129 -16.73 -0.94 -12.88
CA ASN A 129 -17.89 -0.76 -13.79
C ASN A 129 -17.60 0.05 -15.08
N GLU A 130 -16.78 1.13 -15.05
CA GLU A 130 -16.50 2.01 -16.22
C GLU A 130 -15.57 1.36 -17.25
N ASN A 131 -14.88 0.30 -16.89
CA ASN A 131 -14.49 -0.65 -17.92
C ASN A 131 -15.81 -1.27 -18.39
N GLU A 132 -16.33 -0.89 -19.57
CA GLU A 132 -17.59 -1.29 -20.27
C GLU A 132 -17.89 -2.81 -20.27
N LEU A 133 -16.95 -3.55 -19.71
CA LEU A 133 -16.69 -4.94 -19.64
C LEU A 133 -16.73 -5.36 -18.17
N ASN A 134 -17.93 -5.69 -17.73
CA ASN A 134 -18.21 -6.90 -16.96
C ASN A 134 -17.69 -8.15 -17.74
N CYS A 135 -16.44 -8.10 -18.24
CA CYS A 135 -15.93 -8.88 -19.37
C CYS A 135 -14.40 -8.85 -19.48
N GLY A 136 -13.64 -8.21 -18.59
CA GLY A 136 -12.25 -8.60 -18.43
C GLY A 136 -12.20 -9.81 -17.55
N PHE A 137 -12.51 -9.58 -16.27
CA PHE A 137 -12.60 -10.62 -15.27
C PHE A 137 -13.78 -11.57 -15.44
N LYS A 138 -14.95 -11.09 -15.86
CA LYS A 138 -16.10 -11.96 -16.15
C LYS A 138 -15.95 -12.68 -17.50
N LYS A 139 -15.21 -12.17 -18.50
CA LYS A 139 -14.76 -13.02 -19.63
C LYS A 139 -13.65 -13.97 -19.20
N LEU A 140 -12.78 -13.61 -18.28
CA LEU A 140 -11.81 -14.51 -17.64
C LEU A 140 -12.54 -15.64 -16.89
N MET A 141 -13.56 -15.32 -16.10
CA MET A 141 -14.40 -16.28 -15.39
C MET A 141 -15.20 -17.12 -16.37
N LEU A 142 -15.83 -16.53 -17.40
CA LEU A 142 -16.49 -17.29 -18.46
C LEU A 142 -15.49 -18.14 -19.22
N ALA A 143 -14.28 -17.67 -19.50
CA ALA A 143 -13.23 -18.43 -20.16
C ALA A 143 -12.69 -19.54 -19.27
N VAL A 144 -12.59 -19.37 -17.95
CA VAL A 144 -12.17 -20.41 -17.00
C VAL A 144 -13.29 -21.42 -16.76
N ILE A 145 -14.54 -20.95 -16.63
CA ILE A 145 -15.72 -21.82 -16.57
C ILE A 145 -15.80 -22.60 -17.87
N ASP A 146 -15.75 -21.97 -19.04
CA ASP A 146 -15.73 -22.65 -20.34
C ASP A 146 -14.52 -23.57 -20.46
N PHE A 147 -13.31 -23.18 -20.04
CA PHE A 147 -12.13 -24.07 -20.06
C PHE A 147 -12.30 -25.30 -19.16
N ASN A 148 -12.91 -25.14 -17.98
CA ASN A 148 -13.18 -26.24 -17.06
C ASN A 148 -14.40 -27.08 -17.48
N THR A 149 -15.39 -26.49 -18.17
CA THR A 149 -16.64 -27.14 -18.61
C THR A 149 -16.49 -27.82 -19.98
N VAL A 150 -15.63 -27.29 -20.87
CA VAL A 150 -15.21 -27.92 -22.13
C VAL A 150 -14.40 -29.20 -21.88
N ARG A 151 -13.84 -29.36 -20.67
CA ARG A 151 -13.24 -30.63 -20.23
C ARG A 151 -14.29 -31.72 -19.97
N THR A 152 -15.58 -31.38 -19.84
CA THR A 152 -16.64 -32.34 -19.51
C THR A 152 -17.74 -32.49 -20.57
N ASN A 153 -17.92 -31.58 -21.55
CA ASN A 153 -18.86 -31.77 -22.67
C ASN A 153 -18.44 -31.02 -23.96
N ILE A 154 -18.68 -31.63 -25.12
CA ILE A 154 -18.01 -31.42 -26.43
C ILE A 154 -18.47 -30.16 -27.24
N SER A 155 -17.50 -29.47 -27.89
CA SER A 155 -17.50 -28.74 -29.21
C SER A 155 -16.76 -27.36 -29.19
N SER A 156 -15.44 -27.14 -29.01
CA SER A 156 -14.16 -27.79 -29.37
C SER A 156 -13.47 -27.43 -30.71
N GLN A 157 -13.67 -26.24 -31.31
CA GLN A 157 -12.82 -25.81 -32.45
C GLN A 157 -11.85 -24.65 -32.17
N THR A 158 -12.18 -23.69 -31.31
CA THR A 158 -11.27 -22.54 -31.03
C THR A 158 -10.47 -22.71 -29.74
N PHE A 159 -11.05 -23.31 -28.69
CA PHE A 159 -10.40 -23.51 -27.38
C PHE A 159 -9.69 -24.87 -27.22
N SER A 160 -9.96 -25.85 -28.08
CA SER A 160 -9.22 -27.13 -28.13
C SER A 160 -7.75 -26.94 -28.51
N ASN A 161 -7.41 -25.74 -28.97
CA ASN A 161 -6.10 -25.37 -29.44
C ASN A 161 -5.39 -24.38 -28.51
N ILE A 162 -5.78 -24.22 -27.24
CA ILE A 162 -5.04 -23.36 -26.30
C ILE A 162 -4.33 -24.23 -25.25
N GLY A 163 -3.01 -24.08 -25.14
CA GLY A 163 -2.16 -24.75 -24.17
C GLY A 163 -2.27 -24.15 -22.76
N TYR A 164 -1.74 -24.86 -21.77
CA TYR A 164 -1.74 -24.45 -20.37
C TYR A 164 -0.94 -23.17 -20.08
N ASP A 165 -0.09 -22.78 -21.00
CA ASP A 165 0.77 -21.59 -20.95
C ASP A 165 0.29 -20.46 -21.87
N GLY A 166 -0.87 -20.63 -22.52
CA GLY A 166 -1.48 -19.65 -23.40
C GLY A 166 -1.03 -19.74 -24.86
N GLU A 167 -0.31 -20.80 -25.24
CA GLU A 167 -0.01 -21.09 -26.64
C GLU A 167 -1.28 -21.43 -27.42
N VAL A 168 -1.47 -20.82 -28.58
CA VAL A 168 -2.58 -21.11 -29.49
C VAL A 168 -2.03 -21.94 -30.64
N PHE A 169 -2.62 -23.11 -30.87
CA PHE A 169 -2.21 -24.07 -31.87
C PHE A 169 -3.18 -24.10 -33.07
N GLN A 170 -2.72 -24.68 -34.15
CA GLN A 170 -3.55 -25.12 -35.26
C GLN A 170 -3.23 -26.59 -35.51
N LEU A 171 -4.27 -27.41 -35.63
CA LEU A 171 -4.12 -28.80 -36.06
C LEU A 171 -3.97 -28.83 -37.59
N VAL A 172 -2.80 -29.25 -38.04
CA VAL A 172 -2.48 -29.41 -39.46
C VAL A 172 -2.34 -30.89 -39.73
N ARG A 173 -3.06 -31.40 -40.75
CA ARG A 173 -2.94 -32.80 -41.16
C ARG A 173 -1.49 -33.08 -41.59
N LYS A 174 -0.90 -34.15 -41.05
CA LYS A 174 0.43 -34.63 -41.45
C LYS A 174 0.40 -35.12 -42.91
N SER A 175 1.53 -35.09 -43.60
CA SER A 175 1.58 -35.67 -44.95
C SER A 175 1.38 -37.19 -44.88
N ASP A 176 0.85 -37.79 -45.95
CA ASP A 176 0.64 -39.24 -45.99
C ASP A 176 1.96 -40.02 -45.83
N LYS A 177 3.08 -39.43 -46.26
CA LYS A 177 4.43 -39.98 -46.05
C LYS A 177 4.82 -39.99 -44.56
N ASP A 178 4.57 -38.89 -43.84
CA ASP A 178 4.90 -38.80 -42.41
C ASP A 178 4.04 -39.76 -41.58
N ILE A 179 2.76 -39.89 -41.94
CA ILE A 179 1.84 -40.85 -41.31
C ILE A 179 2.32 -42.29 -41.53
N GLU A 180 2.83 -42.61 -42.73
CA GLU A 180 3.34 -43.94 -43.05
C GLU A 180 4.64 -44.25 -42.30
N ILE A 181 5.56 -43.27 -42.23
CA ILE A 181 6.81 -43.41 -41.46
C ILE A 181 6.51 -43.70 -39.99
N GLU A 182 5.58 -42.94 -39.38
CA GLU A 182 5.14 -43.17 -37.99
C GLU A 182 4.44 -44.52 -37.82
N ARG A 183 3.70 -45.00 -38.82
CA ARG A 183 3.04 -46.32 -38.78
C ARG A 183 4.03 -47.46 -38.73
N VAL A 184 5.04 -47.38 -39.58
CA VAL A 184 6.10 -48.40 -39.67
C VAL A 184 6.96 -48.37 -38.41
N ALA A 185 7.24 -47.19 -37.85
CA ALA A 185 8.01 -47.03 -36.62
C ALA A 185 7.23 -47.43 -35.34
N GLY A 186 5.92 -47.17 -35.29
CA GLY A 186 5.07 -47.30 -34.10
C GLY A 186 4.49 -48.69 -33.82
N GLN A 187 4.85 -49.71 -34.60
CA GLN A 187 4.45 -51.12 -34.40
C GLN A 187 2.95 -51.35 -34.09
N GLY A 188 2.05 -50.62 -34.78
CA GLY A 188 0.60 -50.82 -34.65
C GLY A 188 -0.09 -50.02 -33.54
N GLN A 189 0.58 -49.05 -32.92
CA GLN A 189 -0.11 -48.04 -32.10
C GLN A 189 -0.98 -47.10 -32.96
N LEU A 190 -1.98 -46.49 -32.31
CA LEU A 190 -2.87 -45.50 -32.91
C LEU A 190 -2.06 -44.24 -33.30
N ILE A 191 -2.11 -43.84 -34.56
CA ILE A 191 -1.31 -42.73 -35.09
C ILE A 191 -2.15 -41.47 -35.17
N GLU A 192 -1.68 -40.39 -34.56
CA GLU A 192 -2.27 -39.08 -34.75
C GLU A 192 -2.01 -38.57 -36.17
N THR A 193 -3.09 -38.40 -36.94
CA THR A 193 -3.05 -37.92 -38.33
C THR A 193 -2.81 -36.40 -38.44
N HIS A 194 -2.78 -35.70 -37.31
CA HIS A 194 -2.62 -34.25 -37.23
C HIS A 194 -1.44 -33.91 -36.31
N GLN A 195 -0.75 -32.82 -36.60
CA GLN A 195 0.26 -32.23 -35.74
C GLN A 195 -0.18 -30.84 -35.28
N LYS A 196 0.26 -30.43 -34.09
CA LYS A 196 -0.01 -29.10 -33.52
C LYS A 196 1.07 -28.12 -33.97
N HIS A 197 0.69 -27.01 -34.58
CA HIS A 197 1.57 -25.89 -34.92
C HIS A 197 1.19 -24.69 -34.06
N ILE A 198 2.13 -24.09 -33.32
CA ILE A 198 1.87 -22.84 -32.59
C ILE A 198 1.69 -21.72 -33.61
N ILE A 199 0.56 -21.02 -33.54
CA ILE A 199 0.20 -19.91 -34.43
C ILE A 199 0.14 -18.57 -33.70
N ALA A 200 0.06 -18.58 -32.37
CA ALA A 200 0.13 -17.39 -31.55
C ALA A 200 0.39 -17.74 -30.07
N LYS A 201 0.68 -16.73 -29.25
CA LYS A 201 0.70 -16.80 -27.79
C LYS A 201 -0.16 -15.71 -27.18
N ILE A 202 -0.93 -16.06 -26.16
CA ILE A 202 -1.77 -15.12 -25.40
C ILE A 202 -0.91 -14.42 -24.35
N ASN A 203 -0.77 -13.10 -24.47
CA ASN A 203 -0.07 -12.32 -23.47
C ASN A 203 -0.80 -12.29 -22.13
N HIS A 204 -0.04 -12.37 -21.03
CA HIS A 204 -0.58 -12.38 -19.67
C HIS A 204 -1.59 -13.50 -19.39
N PHE A 205 -1.46 -14.65 -20.06
CA PHE A 205 -2.32 -15.83 -19.84
C PHE A 205 -2.36 -16.28 -18.36
N ASN A 206 -1.28 -16.03 -17.62
CA ASN A 206 -1.17 -16.31 -16.19
C ASN A 206 -2.21 -15.56 -15.32
N LEU A 207 -2.89 -14.55 -15.85
CA LEU A 207 -4.00 -13.87 -15.16
C LEU A 207 -5.16 -14.79 -14.82
N LEU A 208 -5.35 -15.89 -15.58
CA LEU A 208 -6.35 -16.92 -15.29
C LEU A 208 -6.13 -17.54 -13.90
N PHE A 209 -4.89 -17.60 -13.43
CA PHE A 209 -4.53 -18.12 -12.11
C PHE A 209 -4.56 -17.05 -11.01
N GLN A 210 -4.84 -15.78 -11.35
CA GLN A 210 -4.92 -14.67 -10.39
C GLN A 210 -6.37 -14.30 -10.06
N ILE A 211 -7.32 -15.20 -10.34
CA ILE A 211 -8.75 -14.99 -10.08
C ILE A 211 -9.02 -14.65 -8.61
N ASP A 212 -8.47 -15.45 -7.71
CA ASP A 212 -8.65 -15.27 -6.27
C ASP A 212 -8.15 -13.92 -5.78
N LYS A 213 -7.05 -13.42 -6.37
CA LYS A 213 -6.46 -12.14 -6.01
C LYS A 213 -7.40 -10.97 -6.28
N PHE A 214 -8.15 -11.02 -7.37
CA PHE A 214 -9.14 -9.99 -7.69
C PHE A 214 -10.32 -10.02 -6.71
N TYR A 215 -10.80 -11.22 -6.33
CA TYR A 215 -11.85 -11.35 -5.31
C TYR A 215 -11.37 -10.84 -3.95
N GLN A 216 -10.12 -11.15 -3.57
CA GLN A 216 -9.53 -10.58 -2.35
C GLN A 216 -9.48 -9.05 -2.38
N LEU A 217 -9.18 -8.44 -3.54
CA LEU A 217 -9.22 -6.98 -3.69
C LEU A 217 -10.65 -6.44 -3.60
N LYS A 218 -11.61 -7.06 -4.29
CA LYS A 218 -13.03 -6.68 -4.23
C LYS A 218 -13.57 -6.76 -2.80
N ASP A 219 -13.27 -7.84 -2.09
CA ASP A 219 -13.70 -8.05 -0.71
C ASP A 219 -13.03 -7.05 0.23
N TYR A 220 -11.73 -6.76 0.01
CA TYR A 220 -11.03 -5.70 0.73
C TYR A 220 -11.76 -4.35 0.60
N PHE A 221 -12.09 -3.89 -0.61
CA PHE A 221 -12.78 -2.62 -0.81
C PHE A 221 -14.19 -2.61 -0.24
N SER A 222 -14.95 -3.69 -0.46
CA SER A 222 -16.31 -3.84 0.08
C SER A 222 -16.31 -3.73 1.60
N ASN A 223 -15.41 -4.45 2.26
CA ASN A 223 -15.26 -4.42 3.72
C ASN A 223 -14.79 -3.05 4.20
N LEU A 224 -13.83 -2.42 3.51
CA LEU A 224 -13.32 -1.09 3.84
C LEU A 224 -14.44 -0.04 3.83
N PHE A 225 -15.25 -0.05 2.78
CA PHE A 225 -16.34 0.90 2.61
C PHE A 225 -17.46 0.68 3.63
N ILE A 226 -17.91 -0.56 3.81
CA ILE A 226 -18.92 -0.90 4.83
C ILE A 226 -18.44 -0.48 6.22
N PHE A 227 -17.15 -0.70 6.50
CA PHE A 227 -16.54 -0.32 7.77
C PHE A 227 -16.65 1.19 8.02
N PHE A 228 -16.19 2.01 7.06
CA PHE A 228 -16.17 3.47 7.23
C PHE A 228 -17.55 4.14 7.10
N GLU A 229 -18.53 3.50 6.48
CA GLU A 229 -19.92 3.96 6.52
C GLU A 229 -20.56 3.79 7.91
N ARG A 230 -20.17 2.75 8.64
CA ARG A 230 -20.76 2.41 9.94
C ARG A 230 -20.05 3.08 11.12
N HIS A 231 -18.78 3.46 10.98
CA HIS A 231 -17.99 3.95 12.10
C HIS A 231 -17.93 5.49 12.13
N GLY A 232 -18.77 6.07 12.98
CA GLY A 232 -18.81 7.49 13.28
C GLY A 232 -18.00 7.87 14.54
N ARG A 233 -16.77 8.36 14.32
CA ARG A 233 -15.89 9.05 15.29
C ARG A 233 -15.45 8.20 16.52
N GLY A 234 -14.37 8.63 17.18
CA GLY A 234 -13.90 8.03 18.46
C GLY A 234 -13.00 6.79 18.32
N PHE A 235 -11.95 6.86 17.51
CA PHE A 235 -10.99 5.75 17.35
C PHE A 235 -10.01 5.66 18.52
N THR A 236 -9.76 4.44 19.01
CA THR A 236 -8.63 4.13 19.90
C THR A 236 -7.31 4.19 19.14
N SER A 237 -6.18 4.29 19.86
CA SER A 237 -4.83 4.28 19.25
C SER A 237 -4.57 3.02 18.38
N ASN A 238 -5.01 1.84 18.83
CA ASN A 238 -4.85 0.62 18.05
C ASN A 238 -5.67 0.65 16.76
N GLN A 239 -6.91 1.16 16.84
CA GLN A 239 -7.77 1.37 15.69
C GLN A 239 -7.19 2.38 14.71
N LEU A 240 -6.64 3.50 15.19
CA LEU A 240 -5.96 4.49 14.34
C LEU A 240 -4.79 3.87 13.57
N LYS A 241 -3.98 3.05 14.22
CA LYS A 241 -2.88 2.33 13.55
C LYS A 241 -3.41 1.35 12.49
N GLN A 242 -4.39 0.52 12.84
CA GLN A 242 -4.95 -0.47 11.93
C GLN A 242 -5.63 0.19 10.72
N TYR A 243 -6.52 1.14 10.95
CA TYR A 243 -7.29 1.79 9.89
C TYR A 243 -6.46 2.78 9.10
N GLY A 244 -5.48 3.44 9.74
CA GLY A 244 -4.50 4.26 9.05
C GLY A 244 -3.69 3.46 8.04
N LYS A 245 -3.35 2.20 8.35
CA LYS A 245 -2.73 1.28 7.38
C LYS A 245 -3.68 0.97 6.22
N LEU A 246 -4.93 0.60 6.52
CA LEU A 246 -5.91 0.29 5.47
C LEU A 246 -6.08 1.46 4.49
N VAL A 247 -6.23 2.69 4.99
CA VAL A 247 -6.38 3.88 4.15
C VAL A 247 -5.12 4.16 3.32
N LYS A 248 -3.93 4.00 3.89
CA LYS A 248 -2.66 4.19 3.14
C LYS A 248 -2.48 3.15 2.03
N ASP A 249 -3.01 1.94 2.22
CA ASP A 249 -2.93 0.87 1.23
C ASP A 249 -3.99 1.01 0.10
N PHE A 250 -4.97 1.92 0.24
CA PHE A 250 -6.09 2.08 -0.68
C PHE A 250 -5.64 2.31 -2.13
N ASP A 251 -4.80 3.32 -2.36
CA ASP A 251 -4.37 3.71 -3.71
C ASP A 251 -3.57 2.61 -4.40
N ASN A 252 -2.68 1.95 -3.66
CA ASN A 252 -1.87 0.85 -4.17
C ASN A 252 -2.75 -0.34 -4.59
N LYS A 253 -3.74 -0.70 -3.77
CA LYS A 253 -4.68 -1.77 -4.08
C LYS A 253 -5.61 -1.40 -5.23
N LEU A 254 -5.99 -0.13 -5.36
CA LEU A 254 -6.84 0.34 -6.44
C LEU A 254 -6.06 0.31 -7.75
N TYR A 255 -4.79 0.70 -7.73
CA TYR A 255 -3.88 0.58 -8.86
C TYR A 255 -3.67 -0.87 -9.29
N GLU A 256 -3.45 -1.77 -8.33
CA GLU A 256 -3.35 -3.21 -8.60
C GLU A 256 -4.62 -3.76 -9.27
N MET A 257 -5.78 -3.37 -8.77
CA MET A 257 -7.07 -3.73 -9.36
C MET A 257 -7.24 -3.15 -10.77
N LYS A 258 -6.80 -1.91 -11.01
CA LYS A 258 -6.79 -1.27 -12.35
C LYS A 258 -5.95 -2.06 -13.35
N ILE A 259 -4.75 -2.50 -12.96
CA ILE A 259 -3.88 -3.33 -13.81
C ILE A 259 -4.59 -4.64 -14.16
N LEU A 260 -5.08 -5.37 -13.16
CA LEU A 260 -5.77 -6.65 -13.37
C LEU A 260 -6.99 -6.50 -14.27
N ALA A 261 -7.79 -5.45 -14.06
CA ALA A 261 -8.96 -5.17 -14.88
C ALA A 261 -8.57 -4.86 -16.35
N LYS A 262 -7.56 -4.02 -16.56
CA LYS A 262 -7.07 -3.62 -17.90
C LYS A 262 -6.43 -4.77 -18.66
N GLN A 263 -5.64 -5.61 -17.99
CA GLN A 263 -5.04 -6.77 -18.66
C GLN A 263 -6.10 -7.84 -18.93
N GLY A 264 -7.01 -8.05 -17.97
CA GLY A 264 -8.12 -8.99 -18.13
C GLY A 264 -9.06 -8.62 -19.29
N SER A 265 -9.37 -7.33 -19.48
CA SER A 265 -10.24 -6.88 -20.60
C SER A 265 -9.66 -7.17 -21.98
N ASN A 266 -8.33 -7.20 -22.08
CA ASN A 266 -7.61 -7.47 -23.32
C ASN A 266 -7.21 -8.94 -23.49
N LEU A 267 -7.34 -9.79 -22.47
CA LEU A 267 -6.71 -11.11 -22.43
C LEU A 267 -7.00 -11.97 -23.67
N LEU A 268 -8.26 -12.05 -24.09
CA LEU A 268 -8.70 -12.85 -25.24
C LEU A 268 -8.99 -11.99 -26.49
N SER A 269 -8.50 -10.75 -26.50
CA SER A 269 -8.62 -9.88 -27.68
C SER A 269 -7.63 -10.29 -28.76
N LYS A 270 -7.97 -10.08 -30.04
CA LYS A 270 -7.05 -10.30 -31.16
C LYS A 270 -5.75 -9.51 -31.03
N THR A 271 -5.80 -8.35 -30.38
CA THR A 271 -4.66 -7.46 -30.12
C THR A 271 -3.72 -7.97 -29.04
N ASN A 272 -4.09 -9.01 -28.29
CA ASN A 272 -3.29 -9.61 -27.23
C ASN A 272 -2.66 -10.96 -27.64
N LEU A 273 -2.67 -11.24 -28.95
CA LEU A 273 -2.02 -12.40 -29.55
C LEU A 273 -0.68 -11.97 -30.14
N GLU A 274 0.41 -12.54 -29.63
CA GLU A 274 1.74 -12.47 -30.26
C GLU A 274 1.81 -13.57 -31.31
N LYS A 275 2.12 -13.21 -32.56
CA LYS A 275 2.28 -14.17 -33.67
C LYS A 275 3.71 -14.63 -33.80
#